data_AF-A0A9Y2L3A1-F1
#
_entry.id   AF-A0A9Y2L3A1-F1
#
_cell.length_a   1.000
_cell.length_b   1.000
_cell.length_c   1.000
_cell.angle_alpha   90.00
_cell.angle_beta   90.00
_cell.angle_gamma   90.00
#
_symmetry.space_group_name_H-M   'P 1'
#
loop_
_entity.id
_entity.type
_entity.pdbx_description
1 polymer ?
#
loop_
_entity_poly.entity_id
_entity_poly.type
_entity_poly.pdbx_seq_one_letter_code
_entity_poly.pdbx_strand_id
1 'polypeptide(L)' 'MPNLPAHKIKLGLTTAAIWKNDGSYSVDITRSYKTCEGDWKNTSGFFHSDLLNIAKCAKRAEIWISRQLSTQQ' A
#
# COMPACT_ATOMS: atom_id res chain seq x y z
N MET A 1 -7.65 -19.96 1.52
CA MET A 1 -8.28 -18.69 1.94
C MET A 1 -7.66 -17.57 1.11
N PRO A 2 -8.40 -16.55 0.66
CA PRO A 2 -7.79 -15.45 -0.09
C PRO A 2 -6.75 -14.79 0.80
N ASN A 3 -5.52 -14.65 0.28
CA ASN A 3 -4.47 -13.93 0.97
C ASN A 3 -4.92 -12.46 1.02
N LEU A 4 -5.35 -12.00 2.20
CA LEU A 4 -5.75 -10.61 2.40
C LEU A 4 -4.55 -9.87 2.99
N PRO A 5 -4.28 -8.64 2.55
CA PRO A 5 -3.22 -7.85 3.14
C PRO A 5 -3.55 -7.57 4.62
N ALA A 6 -2.51 -7.63 5.45
CA ALA A 6 -2.59 -7.40 6.89
C ALA A 6 -3.04 -5.97 7.21
N HIS A 7 -2.69 -5.00 6.37
CA HIS A 7 -3.13 -3.60 6.52
C HIS A 7 -3.14 -2.88 5.17
N LYS A 8 -3.98 -1.85 5.04
CA LYS A 8 -4.02 -0.97 3.85
C LYS A 8 -4.02 0.49 4.27
N ILE A 9 -3.18 1.28 3.63
CA ILE A 9 -3.12 2.74 3.80
C ILE A 9 -3.47 3.37 2.46
N LYS A 10 -4.42 4.30 2.43
CA LYS A 10 -4.86 4.99 1.22
C LYS A 10 -4.73 6.50 1.36
N LEU A 11 -4.12 7.14 0.36
CA LEU A 11 -4.02 8.60 0.23
C LEU A 11 -4.34 8.98 -1.22
N GLY A 12 -5.50 9.62 -1.42
CA GLY A 12 -6.02 9.88 -2.76
C GLY A 12 -6.19 8.59 -3.56
N LEU A 13 -5.55 8.52 -4.73
CA LEU A 13 -5.55 7.35 -5.60
C LEU A 13 -4.47 6.31 -5.24
N THR A 14 -3.52 6.66 -4.38
CA THR A 14 -2.42 5.75 -3.98
C THR A 14 -2.84 4.89 -2.81
N THR A 15 -2.60 3.58 -2.91
CA THR A 15 -2.84 2.61 -1.83
C THR A 15 -1.58 1.80 -1.58
N ALA A 16 -1.10 1.76 -0.34
CA ALA A 16 -0.11 0.80 0.13
C ALA A 16 -0.82 -0.38 0.81
N ALA A 17 -0.66 -1.58 0.27
CA ALA A 17 -1.10 -2.83 0.87
C ALA A 17 0.10 -3.50 1.55
N ILE A 18 -0.03 -3.75 2.84
CA ILE A 18 1.00 -4.40 3.66
C ILE A 18 0.62 -5.87 3.79
N TRP A 19 1.54 -6.76 3.46
CA TRP A 19 1.36 -8.20 3.51
C TRP A 19 2.25 -8.78 4.60
N LYS A 20 1.70 -9.71 5.39
CA LYS A 20 2.45 -10.47 6.37
C LYS A 20 2.88 -11.77 5.72
N ASN A 21 4.19 -11.98 5.64
CA ASN A 21 4.82 -13.20 5.17
C ASN A 21 5.47 -13.91 6.37
N ASP A 22 6.04 -15.10 6.15
CA ASP A 22 6.72 -15.85 7.21
C ASP A 22 7.92 -15.06 7.76
N GLY A 23 7.73 -14.43 8.92
CA GLY A 23 8.74 -13.65 9.63
C GLY A 23 9.05 -12.26 9.05
N SER A 24 8.36 -11.81 8.00
CA SER A 24 8.62 -10.51 7.36
C SER A 24 7.36 -9.83 6.84
N TYR A 25 7.47 -8.54 6.51
CA TYR A 25 6.39 -7.77 5.89
C TYR A 25 6.84 -7.26 4.52
N SER A 26 5.97 -7.35 3.52
CA SER A 26 6.13 -6.69 2.21
C SER A 26 5.06 -5.61 2.01
N VAL A 27 5.34 -4.65 1.13
CA VAL A 27 4.42 -3.55 0.84
C VAL A 27 4.28 -3.37 -0.66
N ASP A 28 3.05 -3.50 -1.17
CA ASP A 28 2.70 -3.15 -2.54
C ASP A 28 2.04 -1.78 -2.58
N ILE A 29 2.67 -0.82 -3.25
CA ILE A 29 2.08 0.50 -3.50
C ILE A 29 1.53 0.53 -4.92
N THR A 30 0.25 0.85 -5.03
CA THR A 30 -0.44 0.95 -6.32
C THR A 30 -1.20 2.25 -6.41
N ARG A 31 -1.48 2.67 -7.64
CA ARG A 31 -2.35 3.80 -7.95
C ARG A 31 -3.60 3.33 -8.65
N SER A 32 -4.76 3.77 -8.15
CA SER A 32 -6.04 3.50 -8.77
C SER A 32 -6.33 4.50 -9.89
N TYR A 33 -6.90 4.03 -10.99
CA TYR A 33 -7.34 4.85 -12.10
C TYR A 33 -8.64 4.28 -12.68
N LYS A 34 -9.44 5.15 -13.31
CA LYS A 34 -10.67 4.76 -13.99
C LYS A 34 -10.39 4.54 -15.47
N THR A 35 -10.82 3.41 -16.02
CA THR A 35 -10.71 3.11 -17.46
C THR A 35 -11.76 3.89 -18.26
N CYS A 36 -11.61 3.89 -19.59
CA CYS A 36 -12.61 4.46 -20.49
C CYS A 36 -13.99 3.79 -20.38
N GLU A 37 -14.01 2.50 -20.05
CA GLU A 37 -15.23 1.70 -19.82
C GLU A 37 -15.89 2.01 -18.47
N GLY A 38 -15.22 2.78 -17.61
CA GLY A 38 -15.72 3.19 -16.31
C GLY A 38 -15.27 2.32 -15.14
N ASP A 39 -14.50 1.26 -15.40
CA ASP A 39 -13.98 0.37 -14.37
C ASP A 39 -12.79 0.97 -13.62
N TRP A 40 -12.67 0.62 -12.34
CA TRP A 40 -11.49 0.97 -11.55
C TRP A 40 -10.43 -0.12 -11.64
N LYS A 41 -9.22 0.27 -12.02
CA LYS A 41 -8.04 -0.61 -12.07
C LYS A 41 -6.91 -0.02 -11.24
N ASN A 42 -5.90 -0.85 -10.95
CA ASN A 42 -4.69 -0.44 -10.25
C ASN A 42 -3.47 -0.56 -11.17
N THR A 43 -2.48 0.29 -10.98
CA THR A 43 -1.20 0.26 -11.71
C THR A 43 -0.03 0.54 -10.77
N SER A 44 1.15 0.08 -11.14
CA SER A 44 2.45 0.44 -10.54
C SER A 44 3.11 1.65 -11.23
N GLY A 45 2.46 2.24 -12.24
CA GLY A 45 2.88 3.47 -12.89
C GLY A 45 2.34 4.72 -12.18
N PHE A 46 3.23 5.67 -11.90
CA PHE A 46 2.93 6.87 -11.11
C PHE A 46 3.21 8.15 -11.90
N PHE A 47 2.39 9.17 -11.72
CA PHE A 47 2.69 10.52 -12.18
C PHE A 47 3.44 11.31 -11.11
N HIS A 48 4.03 12.44 -11.51
CA HIS A 48 4.67 13.37 -10.58
C HIS A 48 3.76 13.77 -9.40
N SER A 49 2.46 13.98 -9.66
CA SER A 49 1.48 14.33 -8.63
C SER A 49 1.24 13.23 -7.59
N ASP A 50 1.59 11.98 -7.89
CA ASP A 50 1.41 10.84 -6.98
C ASP A 50 2.59 10.69 -6.02
N LEU A 51 3.77 11.24 -6.33
CA LEU A 51 5.02 10.98 -5.61
C LEU A 51 4.94 11.33 -4.13
N LEU A 52 4.33 12.47 -3.78
CA LEU A 52 4.17 12.85 -2.37
C LEU A 52 3.25 11.88 -1.62
N ASN A 53 2.20 11.38 -2.28
CA ASN A 53 1.29 10.40 -1.67
C ASN A 53 1.98 9.04 -1.50
N ILE A 54 2.82 8.62 -2.46
CA ILE A 54 3.64 7.40 -2.36
C ILE A 54 4.59 7.50 -1.16
N ALA A 55 5.36 8.58 -1.04
CA ALA A 55 6.29 8.78 0.08
C ALA A 55 5.55 8.74 1.43
N LYS A 56 4.39 9.39 1.49
CA LYS A 56 3.52 9.42 2.67
C LYS A 56 2.91 8.06 3.00
N CYS A 57 2.55 7.25 2.00
CA CYS A 57 2.07 5.89 2.17
C CYS A 57 3.19 4.97 2.65
N ALA A 58 4.37 5.04 2.02
CA ALA A 58 5.54 4.25 2.42
C ALA A 58 5.95 4.52 3.87
N LYS A 59 6.03 5.81 4.27
CA LYS A 59 6.32 6.18 5.66
C LYS A 59 5.29 5.64 6.65
N ARG A 60 3.99 5.72 6.33
CA ARG A 60 2.94 5.17 7.20
C ARG A 60 3.00 3.66 7.29
N ALA A 61 3.37 2.99 6.21
CA ALA A 61 3.51 1.54 6.18
C ALA A 61 4.69 1.09 7.06
N GLU A 62 5.84 1.76 6.95
CA GLU A 62 6.99 1.53 7.83
C GLU A 62 6.60 1.69 9.31
N ILE A 63 5.99 2.82 9.68
CA ILE A 63 5.55 3.07 11.06
C ILE A 63 4.63 1.94 11.57
N TRP A 64 3.69 1.48 10.72
CA TRP A 64 2.79 0.39 11.09
C TRP A 64 3.54 -0.92 11.30
N ILE A 65 4.45 -1.28 10.37
CA ILE A 65 5.28 -2.51 10.46
C ILE A 65 6.13 -2.47 11.72
N SER A 66 6.83 -1.36 11.97
CA SER A 66 7.68 -1.19 13.15
C SER A 66 6.91 -1.39 14.45
N ARG A 67 5.67 -0.89 14.54
CA ARG A 67 4.79 -1.16 15.69
C ARG A 67 4.40 -2.63 15.83
N GLN A 68 4.12 -3.33 14.72
CA GLN A 68 3.83 -4.76 14.78
C GLN A 68 5.05 -5.55 15.29
N LEU A 69 6.26 -5.21 14.82
CA LEU A 69 7.49 -5.87 15.24
C LEU A 69 7.80 -5.61 16.72
N SER A 70 7.63 -4.38 17.21
CA SER A 70 7.83 -4.05 18.63
C SER A 70 6.81 -4.72 19.55
N THR A 71 5.57 -4.95 19.09
CA THR A 71 4.54 -5.63 19.89
C THR A 71 4.76 -7.14 19.97
N GLN A 72 5.58 -7.69 19.05
CA GLN A 72 5.89 -9.11 18.99
C GLN A 72 7.10 -9.52 19.86
N GLN A 73 7.81 -8.54 20.44
CA GLN A 73 8.90 -8.73 21.41
C GLN A 73 8.35 -8.74 22.84
#